data_AF-A0A0L9UBC9-F1
#
_entry.id   AF-A0A0L9UBC9-F1
#
_cell.length_a   1.000
_cell.length_b   1.000
_cell.length_c   1.000
_cell.angle_alpha   90.00
_cell.angle_beta   90.00
_cell.angle_gamma   90.00
#
_symmetry.space_group_name_H-M   'P 1'
#
loop_
_entity.id
_entity.type
_entity.pdbx_description
1 polymer ?
#
loop_
_entity_poly.entity_id
_entity_poly.type
_entity_poly.pdbx_seq_one_letter_code
_entity_poly.pdbx_strand_id
1 'polypeptide(L)'
;MPSVLQLESLPALNVLTDIFPDDSPNLQDIALYFFPSEHTDRFRKDLNDILKFMNDNKAMLRSFIGGVELLVFTSNQLDVDSRGVIAEVKAGHFLWGVFRQFNSDEGMETVDMEIDMIGGKDVEGKVDRIMKDKPKRLII
;
A
#
# COMPACT_ATOMS: atom_id res chain seq x y z
N MET A 1 -11.87 11.51 -14.87
CA MET A 1 -12.24 11.59 -13.43
C MET A 1 -13.71 11.23 -13.27
N PRO A 2 -14.08 10.39 -12.28
CA PRO A 2 -15.47 10.07 -12.03
C PRO A 2 -16.21 11.28 -11.46
N SER A 3 -17.52 11.38 -11.74
CA SER A 3 -18.37 12.47 -11.23
C SER A 3 -18.60 12.40 -9.71
N VAL A 4 -18.41 11.22 -9.11
CA VAL A 4 -18.52 10.99 -7.67
C VAL A 4 -17.31 10.17 -7.24
N LEU A 5 -16.61 10.65 -6.21
CA LEU A 5 -15.51 9.94 -5.55
C LEU A 5 -16.01 9.35 -4.23
N GLN A 6 -15.83 8.05 -4.05
CA GLN A 6 -16.03 7.40 -2.77
C GLN A 6 -14.74 7.50 -1.97
N LEU A 7 -14.80 8.12 -0.80
CA LEU A 7 -13.65 8.42 0.03
C LEU A 7 -13.74 7.66 1.34
N GLU A 8 -12.67 6.95 1.70
CA GLU A 8 -12.49 6.29 2.99
C GLU A 8 -11.51 7.09 3.85
N SER A 9 -11.77 7.18 5.16
CA SER A 9 -10.88 7.87 6.10
C SER A 9 -9.82 6.93 6.65
N LEU A 10 -8.55 7.36 6.61
CA LEU A 10 -7.40 6.61 7.14
C LEU A 10 -6.47 7.52 7.95
N PRO A 11 -5.63 6.97 8.86
CA PRO A 11 -4.60 7.77 9.54
C PRO A 11 -3.61 8.40 8.55
N ALA A 12 -3.38 9.71 8.66
CA ALA A 12 -2.54 10.44 7.70
C ALA A 12 -1.04 10.29 7.96
N LEU A 13 -0.62 10.35 9.23
CA LEU A 13 0.79 10.57 9.59
C LEU A 13 1.73 9.53 8.98
N ASN A 14 1.40 8.24 9.13
CA ASN A 14 2.24 7.14 8.65
C ASN A 14 2.38 7.15 7.12
N VAL A 15 1.32 7.53 6.40
CA VAL A 15 1.31 7.55 4.95
C VAL A 15 2.05 8.76 4.40
N LEU A 16 1.93 9.91 5.08
CA LEU A 16 2.59 11.13 4.66
C LEU A 16 4.11 11.00 4.80
N THR A 17 4.59 10.38 5.89
CA THR A 17 6.02 10.09 6.10
C THR A 17 6.58 9.02 5.15
N ASP A 18 5.73 8.12 4.65
CA ASP A 18 6.10 7.11 3.65
C ASP A 18 6.30 7.74 2.27
N ILE A 19 5.43 8.67 1.89
CA ILE A 19 5.48 9.35 0.59
C ILE A 19 6.52 10.48 0.59
N PHE A 20 6.66 11.19 1.72
CA PHE A 20 7.51 12.37 1.87
C PHE A 20 8.40 12.21 3.11
N PRO A 21 9.47 11.39 3.04
CA PRO A 21 10.31 11.07 4.20
C PRO A 21 11.22 12.22 4.63
N ASP A 22 11.71 13.01 3.67
CA ASP A 22 12.77 13.99 3.91
C ASP A 22 12.25 15.43 4.04
N ASP A 23 11.13 15.77 3.40
CA ASP A 23 10.60 17.13 3.33
C ASP A 23 9.08 17.18 3.41
N SER A 24 8.53 18.32 3.82
CA SER A 24 7.08 18.56 3.75
C SER A 24 6.64 18.70 2.28
N PRO A 25 5.47 18.16 1.90
CA PRO A 25 4.99 18.31 0.53
C PRO A 25 4.76 19.78 0.17
N ASN A 26 5.08 20.13 -1.07
CA ASN A 26 4.94 21.48 -1.63
C ASN A 26 4.03 21.46 -2.87
N LEU A 27 3.84 22.62 -3.52
CA LEU A 27 2.94 22.74 -4.67
C LEU A 27 3.30 21.83 -5.87
N GLN A 28 4.59 21.49 -6.05
CA GLN A 28 5.03 20.63 -7.15
C GLN A 28 4.61 19.17 -6.96
N ASP A 29 4.32 18.77 -5.72
CA ASP A 29 3.90 17.41 -5.39
C ASP A 29 2.40 17.19 -5.63
N ILE A 30 1.63 18.27 -5.84
CA ILE A 30 0.17 18.22 -5.92
C ILE A 30 -0.28 17.74 -7.30
N ALA A 31 -0.96 16.59 -7.34
CA ALA A 31 -1.60 16.11 -8.57
C ALA A 31 -3.00 16.73 -8.78
N LEU A 32 -3.73 16.99 -7.70
CA LEU A 32 -5.11 17.48 -7.73
C LEU A 32 -5.41 18.46 -6.62
N TYR A 33 -6.27 19.43 -6.93
CA TYR A 33 -6.88 20.33 -5.96
C TYR A 33 -8.39 20.12 -5.92
N PHE A 34 -8.96 20.16 -4.73
CA PHE A 34 -10.41 20.13 -4.53
C PHE A 34 -10.85 21.45 -3.90
N PHE A 35 -11.72 22.15 -4.64
CA PHE A 35 -12.33 23.40 -4.21
C PHE A 35 -13.85 23.23 -4.17
N PRO A 36 -14.55 23.93 -3.27
CA PRO A 36 -16.00 23.94 -3.27
C PRO A 36 -16.49 24.65 -4.53
N SER A 37 -17.68 24.28 -5.01
CA SER A 37 -18.32 25.00 -6.11
C SER A 37 -18.57 26.47 -5.72
N GLU A 38 -18.29 27.40 -6.64
CA GLU A 38 -18.25 28.84 -6.40
C GLU A 38 -19.63 29.45 -6.06
N HIS A 39 -20.72 28.69 -6.19
CA HIS A 39 -22.08 29.23 -6.22
C HIS A 39 -22.92 28.89 -4.98
N THR A 40 -22.34 28.36 -3.90
CA THR A 40 -23.15 28.05 -2.70
C THR A 40 -22.33 28.02 -1.39
N ASP A 41 -22.71 28.87 -0.42
CA ASP A 41 -22.11 28.90 0.93
C ASP A 41 -22.18 27.56 1.65
N ARG A 42 -23.18 26.74 1.34
CA ARG A 42 -23.33 25.39 1.87
C ARG A 42 -22.12 24.50 1.56
N PHE A 43 -21.60 24.53 0.33
CA PHE A 43 -20.44 23.71 -0.03
C PHE A 43 -19.16 24.15 0.67
N ARG A 44 -19.02 25.47 0.95
CA ARG A 44 -17.91 25.99 1.75
C ARG A 44 -17.98 25.48 3.18
N LYS A 45 -19.19 25.45 3.77
CA LYS A 45 -19.41 24.89 5.10
C LYS A 45 -19.11 23.39 5.13
N ASP A 46 -19.62 22.63 4.17
CA ASP A 46 -19.38 21.19 4.09
C ASP A 46 -17.87 20.89 3.96
N LEU A 47 -17.13 21.66 3.16
CA LEU A 47 -15.67 21.56 3.07
C LEU A 47 -14.98 21.88 4.41
N ASN A 48 -15.41 22.93 5.10
CA ASN A 48 -14.85 23.29 6.41
C ASN A 48 -15.08 22.19 7.45
N ASP A 49 -16.24 21.54 7.43
CA ASP A 49 -16.56 20.42 8.32
C ASP A 49 -15.66 19.22 8.03
N ILE A 50 -15.41 18.90 6.75
CA ILE A 50 -14.45 17.85 6.34
C ILE A 50 -13.02 18.20 6.79
N LEU A 51 -12.57 19.43 6.52
CA LEU A 51 -11.23 19.89 6.91
C LEU A 51 -11.04 19.79 8.42
N LYS A 52 -12.03 20.23 9.20
CA LYS A 52 -12.01 20.13 10.66
C LYS A 52 -11.92 18.67 11.10
N PHE A 53 -12.78 17.81 10.57
CA PHE A 53 -12.76 16.38 10.86
C PHE A 53 -11.38 15.76 10.59
N MET A 54 -10.79 16.01 9.43
CA MET A 54 -9.49 15.45 9.06
C MET A 54 -8.36 15.97 9.97
N ASN A 55 -8.37 17.26 10.29
CA ASN A 55 -7.34 17.85 11.17
C ASN A 55 -7.46 17.33 12.61
N ASP A 56 -8.67 17.29 13.17
CA ASP A 56 -8.92 16.84 14.55
C ASP A 56 -8.55 15.36 14.73
N ASN A 57 -8.80 14.53 13.71
CA ASN A 57 -8.54 13.09 13.75
C ASN A 57 -7.18 12.69 13.16
N LYS A 58 -6.37 13.65 12.70
CA LYS A 58 -5.12 13.40 11.96
C LYS A 58 -5.31 12.40 10.82
N ALA A 59 -6.41 12.56 10.09
CA ALA A 59 -6.87 11.66 9.05
C ALA A 59 -6.59 12.21 7.65
N MET A 60 -6.44 11.29 6.70
CA MET A 60 -6.46 11.51 5.26
C MET A 60 -7.67 10.81 4.65
N LEU A 61 -8.02 11.16 3.42
CA LEU A 61 -9.03 10.42 2.66
C LEU A 61 -8.37 9.63 1.52
N ARG A 62 -8.89 8.45 1.23
CA ARG A 62 -8.39 7.55 0.19
C ARG A 62 -9.52 7.18 -0.77
N SER A 63 -9.20 7.05 -2.05
CA SER A 63 -10.09 6.52 -3.08
C SER A 63 -9.31 5.68 -4.07
N PHE A 64 -10.02 4.88 -4.88
CA PHE A 64 -9.47 4.17 -6.02
C PHE A 64 -10.14 4.59 -7.30
N ILE A 65 -9.32 4.96 -8.30
CA ILE A 65 -9.80 5.41 -9.61
C ILE A 65 -9.06 4.58 -10.66
N GLY A 66 -9.76 3.63 -11.28
CA GLY A 66 -9.18 2.82 -12.35
C GLY A 66 -7.95 2.02 -11.92
N GLY A 67 -7.91 1.53 -10.67
CA GLY A 67 -6.77 0.77 -10.13
C GLY A 67 -5.63 1.62 -9.57
N VAL A 68 -5.73 2.95 -9.65
CA VAL A 68 -4.76 3.88 -9.04
C VAL A 68 -5.32 4.38 -7.71
N GLU A 69 -4.47 4.42 -6.69
CA GLU A 69 -4.82 4.98 -5.39
C GLU A 69 -4.72 6.51 -5.44
N LEU A 70 -5.77 7.17 -4.99
CA LEU A 70 -5.82 8.61 -4.76
C LEU A 70 -5.81 8.84 -3.26
N LEU A 71 -4.82 9.59 -2.78
CA LEU A 71 -4.73 10.03 -1.39
C LEU A 71 -5.01 11.53 -1.34
N VAL A 72 -5.83 11.95 -0.39
CA VAL A 72 -6.31 13.32 -0.25
C VAL A 72 -6.02 13.82 1.16
N PHE A 73 -5.38 14.98 1.23
CA PHE A 73 -4.92 15.62 2.46
C PHE A 73 -5.47 17.03 2.57
N THR A 74 -5.38 17.59 3.78
CA THR A 74 -5.69 19.01 4.01
C THR A 74 -4.48 19.87 3.65
N SER A 75 -4.73 21.11 3.21
CA SER A 75 -3.68 22.10 2.94
C SER A 75 -2.82 22.44 4.17
N ASN A 76 -3.15 21.93 5.36
CA ASN A 76 -2.35 22.10 6.58
C ASN A 76 -1.08 21.24 6.56
N GLN A 77 -1.04 20.22 5.72
CA GLN A 77 0.12 19.35 5.56
C GLN A 77 1.14 19.87 4.54
N LEU A 78 0.81 20.94 3.83
CA LEU A 78 1.75 21.61 2.95
C LEU A 78 2.68 22.51 3.76
N ASP A 79 3.85 22.80 3.20
CA ASP A 79 4.73 23.83 3.75
C ASP A 79 4.02 25.21 3.79
N VAL A 80 4.55 26.12 4.60
CA VAL A 80 3.93 27.42 4.87
C VAL A 80 3.82 28.28 3.62
N ASP A 81 4.81 28.24 2.73
CA ASP A 81 4.86 29.05 1.53
C ASP A 81 3.83 28.55 0.51
N SER A 82 3.82 27.23 0.26
CA SER A 82 2.83 26.57 -0.61
C SER A 82 1.40 26.83 -0.17
N ARG A 83 1.14 26.74 1.15
CA ARG A 83 -0.18 27.02 1.72
C ARG A 83 -0.59 28.48 1.53
N GLY A 84 0.33 29.42 1.75
CA GLY A 84 0.08 30.86 1.65
C GLY A 84 -0.33 31.28 0.23
N VAL A 85 0.44 30.83 -0.77
CA VAL A 85 0.21 31.19 -2.19
C VAL A 85 -1.21 30.83 -2.66
N ILE A 86 -1.70 29.64 -2.31
CA ILE A 86 -3.03 29.19 -2.76
C ILE A 86 -4.14 29.79 -1.88
N ALA A 87 -3.92 29.94 -0.57
CA ALA A 87 -4.91 30.52 0.33
C ALA A 87 -5.26 31.96 -0.03
N GLU A 88 -4.30 32.74 -0.53
CA GLU A 88 -4.52 34.11 -1.04
C GLU A 88 -5.44 34.13 -2.26
N VAL A 89 -5.30 33.17 -3.16
CA VAL A 89 -6.07 33.11 -4.42
C VAL A 89 -7.45 32.49 -4.24
N LYS A 90 -7.58 31.54 -3.31
CA LYS A 90 -8.83 30.74 -3.10
C LYS A 90 -9.53 31.01 -1.77
N ALA A 91 -9.09 32.02 -1.03
CA ALA A 91 -9.70 32.52 0.19
C ALA A 91 -9.92 31.43 1.27
N GLY A 92 -8.90 30.62 1.53
CA GLY A 92 -8.88 29.71 2.68
C GLY A 92 -8.18 28.38 2.49
N HIS A 93 -8.53 27.44 3.36
CA HIS A 93 -8.05 26.06 3.34
C HIS A 93 -8.71 25.25 2.23
N PHE A 94 -7.99 24.27 1.70
CA PHE A 94 -8.44 23.41 0.62
C PHE A 94 -7.97 21.98 0.85
N LEU A 95 -8.49 21.05 0.05
CA LEU A 95 -7.98 19.69 -0.02
C LEU A 95 -7.12 19.54 -1.27
N TRP A 96 -6.10 18.72 -1.18
CA TRP A 96 -5.21 18.38 -2.28
C TRP A 96 -4.96 16.88 -2.29
N GLY A 97 -4.51 16.34 -3.42
CA GLY A 97 -4.25 14.92 -3.52
C GLY A 97 -3.10 14.53 -4.43
N VAL A 98 -2.64 13.31 -4.20
CA VAL A 98 -1.55 12.64 -4.93
C VAL A 98 -2.02 11.27 -5.39
N PHE A 99 -1.45 10.81 -6.49
CA PHE A 99 -1.66 9.46 -6.98
C PHE A 99 -0.50 8.56 -6.60
N ARG A 100 -0.82 7.35 -6.17
CA ARG A 100 0.15 6.29 -5.94
C ARG A 100 -0.28 5.05 -6.69
N GLN A 101 0.70 4.33 -7.23
CA GLN A 101 0.45 3.02 -7.80
C GLN A 101 0.08 2.07 -6.66
N PHE A 102 -1.09 1.45 -6.77
CA PHE A 102 -1.50 0.44 -5.80
C PHE A 102 -0.94 -0.91 -6.23
N ASN A 103 0.15 -1.33 -5.59
CA ASN A 103 0.62 -2.70 -5.73
C ASN A 103 -0.16 -3.55 -4.73
N SER A 104 -0.98 -4.47 -5.22
CA SER A 104 -1.70 -5.44 -4.39
C SER A 104 -0.79 -6.46 -3.70
N ASP A 105 0.52 -6.35 -3.89
CA ASP A 105 1.50 -7.38 -3.58
C ASP A 105 1.93 -7.42 -2.10
N GLU A 106 1.45 -6.48 -1.26
CA GLU A 106 1.65 -6.50 0.20
C GLU A 106 0.77 -7.55 0.93
N GLY A 107 0.60 -8.72 0.30
CA GLY A 107 -0.12 -9.86 0.85
C GLY A 107 0.28 -11.22 0.24
N MET A 108 1.22 -11.25 -0.69
CA MET A 108 1.81 -12.49 -1.19
C MET A 108 3.30 -12.50 -0.80
N GLU A 109 3.58 -12.73 0.48
CA GLU A 109 4.84 -13.38 0.83
C GLU A 109 4.83 -14.71 0.06
N THR A 110 5.63 -14.78 -1.00
CA THR A 110 5.95 -16.06 -1.62
C THR A 110 6.67 -16.85 -0.54
N VAL A 111 5.94 -17.71 0.16
CA VAL A 111 6.53 -18.78 0.94
C VAL A 111 7.37 -19.60 -0.03
N ASP A 112 8.66 -19.33 -0.04
CA ASP A 112 9.66 -20.16 -0.70
C ASP A 112 9.64 -21.49 0.05
N MET A 113 8.78 -22.39 -0.40
CA MET A 113 8.70 -23.75 0.11
C MET A 113 9.91 -24.49 -0.44
N GLU A 114 11.08 -24.26 0.19
CA GLU A 114 12.22 -25.15 0.07
C GLU A 114 11.78 -26.54 0.57
N ILE A 115 11.38 -27.41 -0.35
CA ILE A 115 11.14 -28.83 -0.04
C ILE A 115 12.51 -29.45 0.19
N ASP A 116 12.90 -29.56 1.46
CA ASP A 116 14.14 -30.24 1.85
C ASP A 116 13.97 -31.75 1.63
N MET A 117 14.30 -32.22 0.43
CA MET A 117 14.32 -33.65 0.13
C MET A 117 15.45 -34.30 0.95
N ILE A 118 15.13 -34.87 2.11
CA ILE A 118 16.03 -35.78 2.81
C ILE A 118 16.18 -37.03 1.94
N GLY A 119 17.22 -37.01 1.09
CA GLY A 119 17.66 -38.11 0.26
C GLY A 119 17.90 -39.33 1.14
N GLY A 120 17.16 -40.40 0.84
CA GLY A 120 17.34 -41.69 1.47
C GLY A 120 18.79 -42.15 1.38
N LYS A 121 19.32 -42.55 2.53
CA LYS A 121 20.64 -43.12 2.74
C LYS A 121 20.98 -44.15 1.66
N ASP A 122 22.13 -43.98 1.02
CA ASP A 122 22.68 -44.87 0.00
C ASP A 122 22.67 -46.32 0.48
N VAL A 123 21.82 -47.16 -0.13
CA VAL A 123 22.00 -48.62 -0.07
C VAL A 123 22.91 -49.01 -1.21
N GLU A 124 24.19 -49.07 -0.85
CA GLU A 124 25.29 -49.61 -1.64
C GLU A 124 24.87 -50.91 -2.36
N GLY A 125 24.89 -50.86 -3.69
CA GLY A 125 24.57 -52.00 -4.55
C GLY A 125 25.48 -53.19 -4.22
N LYS A 126 24.91 -54.20 -3.55
CA LYS A 126 25.56 -55.51 -3.41
C LYS A 126 25.31 -56.34 -4.65
N VAL A 127 26.38 -56.43 -5.43
CA VAL A 127 26.66 -57.39 -6.50
C VAL A 127 26.25 -58.80 -6.09
N ASP A 128 25.48 -59.48 -6.94
CA ASP A 128 25.15 -60.91 -6.83
C ASP A 128 26.41 -61.76 -6.67
N ARG A 129 26.46 -62.55 -5.59
CA ARG A 129 27.45 -63.63 -5.39
C ARG A 129 26.80 -64.88 -4.81
N ILE A 130 26.36 -65.74 -5.73
CA ILE A 130 26.40 -67.21 -5.75
C ILE A 130 26.39 -67.92 -4.38
N MET A 131 25.26 -68.56 -4.10
CA MET A 131 25.10 -69.54 -3.02
C MET A 131 25.97 -70.78 -3.31
N LYS A 132 27.01 -71.00 -2.51
CA LYS A 132 27.72 -72.29 -2.48
C LYS A 132 26.94 -73.25 -1.60
N ASP A 133 26.13 -74.08 -2.25
CA ASP A 133 25.60 -75.29 -1.63
C ASP A 133 26.75 -76.27 -1.38
N LYS A 134 26.88 -76.76 -0.15
CA LYS A 134 27.71 -77.93 0.19
C LYS A 134 26.75 -79.04 0.61
N PRO A 135 26.78 -80.19 -0.05
CA PRO A 135 25.82 -81.26 0.22
C PRO A 135 26.17 -81.99 1.52
N LYS A 136 25.16 -82.26 2.35
CA LYS A 136 25.21 -83.40 3.28
C LYS A 136 24.12 -84.40 2.94
N ARG A 137 24.60 -85.44 2.26
CA ARG A 137 24.08 -86.81 2.13
C ARG A 137 23.24 -87.28 3.33
N LEU A 138 22.09 -87.88 3.01
CA LEU A 138 21.44 -89.00 3.70
C LEU A 138 20.77 -89.77 2.53
N ILE A 139 21.29 -90.87 1.97
CA ILE A 139 21.21 -92.27 2.46
C ILE A 139 19.98 -92.42 3.35
N ILE A 140 18.89 -93.05 2.92
CA ILE A 140 18.79 -94.44 2.45
C ILE A 140 17.79 -94.51 1.29
#